data_AF-A0A6A3BQQ0-F1
#
_entry.id   AF-A0A6A3BQQ0-F1
#
_cell.length_a   1.000
_cell.length_b   1.000
_cell.length_c   1.000
_cell.angle_alpha   90.00
_cell.angle_beta   90.00
_cell.angle_gamma   90.00
#
_symmetry.space_group_name_H-M   'P 1'
#
loop_
_entity.id
_entity.type
_entity.pdbx_description
1 polymer ?
#
loop_
_entity_poly.entity_id
_entity_poly.type
_entity_poly.pdbx_seq_one_letter_code
_entity_poly.pdbx_strand_id
1 'polypeptide(L)'
;MGQTEKARRLFDEILQSDPFAYETLYEYALLMDRCGEGEAVLKRLEGVVALAEREKKAKEARDVRFIISQLHFLQNDLDKAFMSYQQLAKEDPTDFKPYFCQGLIYRVLNMNDEAQKQFSKCGNLSLSTHQPEGHLRPRL
;
A
#
# COMPACT_ATOMS: atom_id res chain seq x y z
N MET A 1 6.72 -15.53 -21.19
CA MET A 1 7.89 -14.91 -21.85
C MET A 1 7.48 -13.69 -22.68
N GLY A 2 6.83 -13.81 -23.85
CA GLY A 2 6.59 -12.65 -24.73
C GLY A 2 5.61 -11.57 -24.24
N GLN A 3 4.58 -11.91 -23.47
CA GLN A 3 3.62 -10.93 -22.94
C GLN A 3 4.18 -10.18 -21.71
N THR A 4 4.92 -10.88 -20.86
CA THR A 4 5.63 -10.32 -19.69
C THR A 4 6.61 -9.22 -20.10
N GLU A 5 7.43 -9.46 -21.12
CA GLU A 5 8.40 -8.48 -21.62
C GLU A 5 7.72 -7.24 -22.21
N LYS A 6 6.60 -7.43 -22.92
CA LYS A 6 5.80 -6.31 -23.44
C LYS A 6 5.21 -5.47 -22.32
N ALA A 7 4.63 -6.11 -21.30
CA ALA A 7 4.08 -5.43 -20.14
C ALA A 7 5.17 -4.66 -19.38
N ARG A 8 6.34 -5.27 -19.18
CA ARG A 8 7.50 -4.61 -18.53
C ARG A 8 7.90 -3.33 -19.27
N ARG A 9 8.04 -3.39 -20.60
CA ARG A 9 8.39 -2.22 -21.41
C ARG A 9 7.35 -1.10 -21.31
N LEU A 10 6.07 -1.44 -21.38
CA LEU A 10 4.98 -0.45 -21.26
C LEU A 10 5.00 0.22 -19.88
N PHE A 11 5.19 -0.55 -18.81
CA PHE A 11 5.33 0.00 -17.47
C PHE A 11 6.57 0.89 -17.35
N ASP A 12 7.71 0.49 -17.92
CA ASP A 12 8.92 1.30 -17.93
C ASP A 12 8.73 2.64 -18.66
N GLU A 13 8.04 2.66 -19.79
CA GLU A 13 7.73 3.89 -20.54
C GLU A 13 6.84 4.85 -19.73
N ILE A 14 5.82 4.32 -19.04
CA ILE A 14 4.95 5.11 -18.17
C ILE A 14 5.75 5.65 -16.98
N LEU A 15 6.54 4.81 -16.32
CA LEU A 15 7.32 5.20 -15.13
C LEU A 15 8.49 6.13 -15.45
N GLN A 16 8.97 6.15 -16.70
CA GLN A 16 9.91 7.19 -17.17
C GLN A 16 9.24 8.56 -17.27
N SER A 17 7.96 8.59 -17.63
CA SER A 17 7.19 9.84 -17.79
C SER A 17 6.61 10.32 -16.46
N ASP A 18 6.08 9.41 -15.66
CA ASP A 18 5.58 9.64 -14.30
C ASP A 18 6.13 8.56 -13.35
N PRO A 19 7.24 8.85 -12.65
CA PRO A 19 7.85 7.92 -11.69
C PRO A 19 6.96 7.56 -10.49
N PHE A 20 5.87 8.29 -10.25
CA PHE A 20 5.00 8.13 -9.09
C PHE A 20 3.61 7.59 -9.45
N ALA A 21 3.40 7.14 -10.69
CA ALA A 21 2.14 6.56 -11.15
C ALA A 21 1.79 5.30 -10.33
N TYR A 22 0.95 5.46 -9.32
CA TYR A 22 0.67 4.44 -8.30
C TYR A 22 0.21 3.10 -8.89
N GLU A 23 -0.80 3.12 -9.77
CA GLU A 23 -1.34 1.91 -10.38
C GLU A 23 -0.27 1.19 -11.20
N THR A 24 0.58 1.94 -11.91
CA THR A 24 1.67 1.37 -12.71
C THR A 24 2.75 0.76 -11.83
N LEU A 25 3.16 1.45 -10.76
CA LEU A 25 4.13 0.92 -9.80
C LEU A 25 3.62 -0.36 -9.13
N TYR A 26 2.34 -0.40 -8.77
CA TYR A 26 1.71 -1.57 -8.15
C TYR A 26 1.66 -2.77 -9.11
N GLU A 27 1.14 -2.58 -10.32
CA GLU A 27 1.07 -3.66 -11.32
C GLU A 27 2.45 -4.14 -11.76
N TYR A 28 3.42 -3.21 -11.91
CA TYR A 28 4.81 -3.54 -12.16
C TYR A 28 5.40 -4.39 -11.02
N ALA A 29 5.20 -3.98 -9.77
CA ALA A 29 5.62 -4.73 -8.58
C ALA A 29 5.10 -6.18 -8.57
N LEU A 30 3.79 -6.35 -8.78
CA LEU A 30 3.17 -7.68 -8.83
C LEU A 30 3.67 -8.54 -10.00
N LEU A 31 3.95 -7.92 -11.16
CA LEU A 31 4.51 -8.63 -12.30
C LEU A 31 5.93 -9.12 -12.00
N MET A 32 6.79 -8.24 -11.49
CA MET A 32 8.18 -8.56 -11.18
C MET A 32 8.30 -9.62 -10.09
N ASP A 33 7.50 -9.52 -9.03
CA ASP A 33 7.48 -10.50 -7.95
C ASP A 33 7.09 -11.89 -8.45
N ARG A 34 6.02 -11.99 -9.25
CA ARG A 34 5.61 -13.26 -9.88
C ARG A 34 6.64 -13.83 -10.85
N CYS A 35 7.55 -13.01 -11.37
CA CYS A 35 8.66 -13.46 -12.21
C CYS A 35 9.89 -13.90 -11.41
N GLY A 36 9.83 -13.89 -10.07
CA GLY A 36 10.95 -14.23 -9.20
C GLY A 36 11.94 -13.07 -9.00
N GLU A 37 11.56 -11.85 -9.38
CA GLU A 37 12.38 -10.64 -9.29
C GLU A 37 11.91 -9.73 -8.13
N GLY A 38 11.36 -10.33 -7.06
CA GLY A 38 10.84 -9.64 -5.88
C GLY A 38 11.86 -8.69 -5.23
N GLU A 39 13.08 -9.17 -4.97
CA GLU A 39 14.16 -8.35 -4.39
C GLU A 39 14.58 -7.19 -5.31
N ALA A 40 14.61 -7.44 -6.63
CA ALA A 40 14.98 -6.41 -7.60
C ALA A 40 13.93 -5.29 -7.66
N VAL A 41 12.64 -5.64 -7.60
CA VAL A 41 11.57 -4.64 -7.59
C VAL A 41 11.48 -3.89 -6.27
N LEU A 42 11.72 -4.54 -5.12
CA LEU A 42 11.82 -3.86 -3.83
C LEU A 42 12.88 -2.75 -3.86
N LYS A 43 14.09 -3.08 -4.32
CA LYS A 43 15.18 -2.10 -4.47
C LYS A 43 14.81 -0.94 -5.41
N ARG A 44 14.08 -1.22 -6.49
CA ARG A 44 13.60 -0.17 -7.41
C ARG A 44 12.59 0.75 -6.71
N LEU A 45 11.64 0.19 -5.96
CA LEU A 45 10.64 0.97 -5.22
C LEU A 45 11.28 1.81 -4.11
N GLU A 46 12.29 1.30 -3.41
CA GLU A 46 13.09 2.10 -2.46
C GLU A 46 13.74 3.32 -3.14
N GLY A 47 14.24 3.14 -4.37
CA GLY A 47 14.72 4.25 -5.19
C GLY A 47 13.64 5.29 -5.51
N VAL A 48 12.40 4.85 -5.77
CA VAL A 48 11.25 5.75 -5.98
C VAL A 48 10.88 6.50 -4.69
N VAL A 49 10.93 5.84 -3.53
CA VAL A 49 10.74 6.50 -2.22
C VAL A 49 11.80 7.58 -2.00
N ALA A 50 13.08 7.25 -2.21
CA ALA A 50 14.17 8.22 -2.05
C ALA A 50 14.04 9.42 -3.02
N LEU A 51 13.57 9.17 -4.25
CA LEU A 51 13.27 10.22 -5.21
C LEU A 51 12.12 11.11 -4.72
N ALA A 52 11.01 10.52 -4.26
CA ALA A 52 9.87 11.25 -3.73
C ALA A 52 10.26 12.11 -2.52
N GLU A 53 11.04 11.57 -1.59
CA GLU A 53 11.52 12.30 -0.40
C GLU A 53 12.42 13.49 -0.78
N ARG A 54 13.34 13.30 -1.74
CA ARG A 54 14.17 14.38 -2.29
C ARG A 54 13.33 15.48 -2.93
N GLU A 55 12.25 15.11 -3.61
CA GLU A 55 11.29 16.03 -4.23
C GLU A 55 10.24 16.58 -3.26
N LYS A 56 10.30 16.22 -1.97
CA LYS A 56 9.34 16.60 -0.93
C LYS A 56 7.90 16.14 -1.21
N LYS A 57 7.75 15.05 -1.94
CA LYS A 57 6.50 14.38 -2.32
C LYS A 57 6.12 13.34 -1.28
N ALA A 58 5.69 13.82 -0.11
CA ALA A 58 5.45 12.98 1.06
C ALA A 58 4.32 11.95 0.84
N LYS A 59 3.28 12.33 0.09
CA LYS A 59 2.16 11.43 -0.23
C LYS A 59 2.63 10.28 -1.12
N GLU A 60 3.36 10.59 -2.18
CA GLU A 60 3.88 9.62 -3.15
C GLU A 60 4.88 8.67 -2.48
N ALA A 61 5.76 9.19 -1.61
CA ALA A 61 6.65 8.35 -0.80
C ALA A 61 5.86 7.37 0.08
N ARG A 62 4.78 7.84 0.71
CA ARG A 62 3.90 7.01 1.54
C ARG A 62 3.16 5.96 0.70
N ASP A 63 2.65 6.33 -0.46
CA ASP A 63 1.95 5.43 -1.38
C ASP A 63 2.88 4.32 -1.90
N VAL A 64 4.14 4.65 -2.21
CA VAL A 64 5.14 3.64 -2.61
C VAL A 64 5.53 2.73 -1.44
N ARG A 65 5.68 3.26 -0.21
CA ARG A 65 5.89 2.44 1.00
C ARG A 65 4.71 1.48 1.24
N PHE A 66 3.49 1.88 0.90
CA PHE A 66 2.33 0.99 0.97
C PHE A 66 2.47 -0.19 -0.02
N ILE A 67 2.91 0.06 -1.26
CA ILE A 67 3.19 -1.00 -2.25
C ILE A 67 4.30 -1.96 -1.76
N ILE A 68 5.39 -1.43 -1.20
CA ILE A 68 6.49 -2.25 -0.62
C ILE A 68 5.95 -3.16 0.50
N SER A 69 5.03 -2.65 1.33
CA SER A 69 4.42 -3.42 2.41
C SER A 69 3.56 -4.58 1.90
N GLN A 70 2.89 -4.38 0.76
CA GLN A 70 2.11 -5.43 0.09
C GLN A 70 3.02 -6.51 -0.51
N LEU A 71 4.15 -6.13 -1.10
CA LEU A 71 5.18 -7.07 -1.55
C LEU A 71 5.70 -7.95 -0.41
N HIS A 72 6.10 -7.35 0.72
CA HIS A 72 6.52 -8.14 1.88
C HIS A 72 5.44 -9.12 2.35
N PHE A 73 4.17 -8.70 2.36
CA PHE A 73 3.06 -9.59 2.70
C PHE A 73 2.94 -10.77 1.72
N LEU A 74 3.02 -10.51 0.41
CA LEU A 74 2.95 -11.55 -0.63
C LEU A 74 4.14 -12.52 -0.56
N GLN A 75 5.32 -12.03 -0.17
CA GLN A 75 6.53 -12.80 0.04
C GLN A 75 6.56 -13.53 1.40
N ASN A 76 5.47 -13.48 2.17
CA ASN A 76 5.34 -14.06 3.51
C ASN A 76 6.31 -13.46 4.55
N ASP A 77 6.86 -12.28 4.29
CA ASP A 77 7.61 -11.48 5.27
C ASP A 77 6.61 -10.64 6.10
N LEU A 78 5.84 -11.36 6.92
CA LEU A 78 4.73 -10.79 7.69
C LEU A 78 5.21 -9.75 8.71
N ASP A 79 6.40 -9.93 9.27
CA ASP A 79 6.98 -9.01 10.26
C ASP A 79 7.27 -7.64 9.63
N LYS A 80 7.99 -7.59 8.49
CA LYS A 80 8.26 -6.32 7.81
C LYS A 80 6.98 -5.68 7.30
N ALA A 81 6.07 -6.47 6.73
CA ALA A 81 4.78 -5.97 6.28
C ALA A 81 4.01 -5.32 7.44
N PHE A 82 3.92 -6.01 8.58
CA PHE A 82 3.19 -5.54 9.75
C PHE A 82 3.79 -4.26 10.34
N MET A 83 5.11 -4.21 10.53
CA MET A 83 5.81 -3.01 11.02
C MET A 83 5.56 -1.80 10.11
N SER A 84 5.62 -2.00 8.79
CA SER A 84 5.38 -0.95 7.83
C SER A 84 3.92 -0.47 7.85
N TYR A 85 2.94 -1.38 7.89
CA TYR A 85 1.54 -0.98 8.03
C TYR A 85 1.24 -0.25 9.34
N GLN A 86 1.91 -0.60 10.44
CA GLN A 86 1.79 0.16 11.69
C GLN A 86 2.31 1.58 11.54
N GLN A 87 3.43 1.76 10.85
CA GLN A 87 4.00 3.07 10.58
C GLN A 87 3.08 3.91 9.67
N LEU A 88 2.56 3.31 8.59
CA LEU A 88 1.62 3.96 7.67
C LEU A 88 0.31 4.39 8.36
N ALA A 89 -0.19 3.58 9.30
CA ALA A 89 -1.36 3.93 10.13
C ALA A 89 -1.07 5.06 11.13
N LYS A 90 0.17 5.22 11.59
CA LYS A 90 0.57 6.37 12.44
C LYS A 90 0.70 7.65 11.62
N GLU A 91 1.23 7.55 10.40
CA GLU A 91 1.39 8.67 9.48
C GLU A 91 0.04 9.24 9.03
N ASP A 92 -0.94 8.38 8.74
CA ASP A 92 -2.32 8.77 8.45
C ASP A 92 -3.29 7.83 9.19
N PRO A 93 -3.79 8.24 10.36
CA PRO A 93 -4.73 7.44 11.14
C PRO A 93 -6.11 7.29 10.50
N THR A 94 -6.44 8.12 9.49
CA THR A 94 -7.73 8.10 8.80
C THR A 94 -7.74 7.17 7.58
N ASP A 95 -6.57 6.82 7.06
CA ASP A 95 -6.42 5.82 6.02
C ASP A 95 -6.81 4.43 6.54
N PHE A 96 -7.90 3.89 6.01
CA PHE A 96 -8.40 2.58 6.41
C PHE A 96 -7.52 1.42 5.90
N LYS A 97 -6.75 1.63 4.82
CA LYS A 97 -6.06 0.54 4.10
C LYS A 97 -5.00 -0.18 4.97
N PRO A 98 -4.13 0.51 5.74
CA PRO A 98 -3.18 -0.17 6.62
C PRO A 98 -3.86 -1.03 7.70
N TYR A 99 -5.02 -0.61 8.23
CA TYR A 99 -5.76 -1.41 9.22
C TYR A 99 -6.34 -2.68 8.59
N PHE A 100 -6.88 -2.59 7.36
CA PHE A 100 -7.30 -3.76 6.62
C PHE A 100 -6.16 -4.77 6.43
N CYS A 101 -4.98 -4.29 5.99
CA CYS A 101 -3.80 -5.15 5.80
C CYS A 101 -3.29 -5.76 7.11
N GLN A 102 -3.27 -5.01 8.22
CA GLN A 102 -2.96 -5.57 9.55
C GLN A 102 -3.94 -6.68 9.95
N GLY A 103 -5.23 -6.51 9.67
CA GLY A 103 -6.25 -7.52 9.91
C GLY A 103 -6.02 -8.80 9.10
N LEU A 104 -5.58 -8.68 7.84
CA LEU A 104 -5.19 -9.82 7.02
C LEU A 104 -3.98 -10.56 7.62
N ILE A 105 -2.96 -9.85 8.08
CA ILE A 105 -1.79 -10.46 8.74
C ILE A 105 -2.22 -11.22 9.99
N TYR A 106 -3.02 -10.61 10.87
CA TYR A 106 -3.54 -11.30 12.06
C TYR A 106 -4.36 -12.54 11.70
N ARG A 107 -5.12 -12.51 10.60
CA ARG A 107 -5.86 -13.68 10.12
C ARG A 107 -4.92 -14.81 9.70
N VAL A 108 -3.84 -14.50 8.96
CA VAL A 108 -2.82 -15.48 8.58
C VAL A 108 -2.14 -16.09 9.80
N LEU A 109 -1.93 -15.29 10.86
CA LEU A 109 -1.37 -15.73 12.14
C LEU A 109 -2.37 -16.45 13.06
N ASN A 110 -3.62 -16.69 12.62
CA ASN A 110 -4.72 -17.25 13.43
C ASN A 110 -5.09 -16.42 14.68
N MET A 111 -4.73 -15.14 14.71
CA MET A 111 -5.05 -14.18 15.76
C MET A 111 -6.39 -13.50 15.45
N ASN A 112 -7.48 -14.27 15.58
CA ASN A 112 -8.80 -13.87 15.09
C ASN A 112 -9.39 -12.65 15.82
N ASP A 113 -9.12 -12.49 17.11
CA ASP A 113 -9.63 -11.37 17.91
C ASP A 113 -8.97 -10.05 17.49
N GLU A 114 -7.65 -10.08 17.28
CA GLU A 114 -6.89 -8.95 16.77
C GLU A 114 -7.30 -8.61 15.33
N ALA A 115 -7.48 -9.62 14.48
CA ALA A 115 -7.98 -9.42 13.13
C ALA A 115 -9.34 -8.70 13.14
N GLN A 116 -10.27 -9.15 13.98
CA GLN A 116 -11.58 -8.53 14.12
C GLN A 116 -11.49 -7.08 14.59
N LYS A 117 -10.63 -6.77 15.58
CA LYS A 117 -10.38 -5.39 16.03
C LYS A 117 -9.90 -4.49 14.88
N GLN A 118 -9.00 -4.99 14.02
CA GLN A 118 -8.50 -4.22 12.89
C GLN A 118 -9.56 -4.02 11.80
N PHE A 119 -10.32 -5.06 11.46
CA PHE A 119 -11.41 -4.93 10.49
C PHE A 119 -12.53 -4.00 10.97
N SER A 120 -12.85 -4.00 12.27
CA SER A 120 -13.81 -3.04 12.84
C SER A 120 -13.31 -1.59 12.73
N LYS A 121 -12.02 -1.34 13.01
CA LYS A 121 -11.42 -0.01 12.78
C LYS A 121 -11.50 0.41 11.31
N CYS A 122 -11.12 -0.49 10.40
CA CYS A 122 -11.21 -0.28 8.96
C CYS A 122 -12.63 0.08 8.51
N GLY A 123 -13.64 -0.67 8.97
CA GLY A 123 -15.05 -0.44 8.64
C GLY A 123 -15.55 0.92 9.12
N ASN A 124 -15.20 1.31 10.35
CA ASN A 124 -15.58 2.61 10.91
C ASN A 124 -14.97 3.78 10.10
N LEU A 125 -13.70 3.66 9.72
CA LEU A 125 -13.01 4.69 8.94
C LEU A 125 -13.58 4.81 7.52
N SER A 126 -13.79 3.68 6.83
CA SER A 126 -14.40 3.67 5.50
C SER A 126 -15.80 4.31 5.47
N LEU A 127 -16.63 4.01 6.47
CA LEU A 127 -17.96 4.62 6.60
C LEU A 127 -17.88 6.13 6.87
N SER A 128 -16.95 6.57 7.72
CA SER A 128 -16.75 8.00 8.02
C SER A 128 -16.25 8.80 6.81
N THR A 129 -15.46 8.20 5.92
CA THR A 129 -14.99 8.85 4.69
C THR A 129 -16.08 9.01 3.62
N HIS A 130 -17.18 8.25 3.70
CA HIS A 130 -18.29 8.30 2.75
C HIS A 130 -19.50 9.11 3.24
N GLN A 131 -19.50 9.59 4.49
CA GLN A 131 -20.47 10.59 4.92
C GLN A 131 -20.01 11.97 4.42
N PRO A 132 -20.70 12.61 3.44
CA PRO A 132 -20.57 14.07 3.32
C PRO A 132 -20.97 14.64 4.68
N GLU A 133 -20.22 15.61 5.22
CA GLU A 133 -20.48 16.23 6.52
C GLU A 133 -21.89 16.86 6.56
N GLY A 134 -22.89 16.03 6.84
CA GLY A 134 -24.25 16.41 7.09
C GLY A 134 -24.26 17.13 8.42
N HIS A 135 -24.09 18.45 8.37
CA HIS A 135 -24.34 19.35 9.48
C HIS A 135 -25.79 19.22 9.93
N LEU A 136 -26.08 18.25 10.79
CA LEU A 136 -27.28 18.24 11.62
C LEU A 136 -27.05 19.25 12.74
N ARG A 137 -27.30 20.53 12.46
CA ARG A 137 -27.61 21.47 13.55
C ARG A 137 -29.00 21.08 14.10
N PRO A 138 -29.16 20.86 15.40
CA PRO A 138 -30.48 20.69 15.98
C PRO A 138 -31.23 22.02 15.84
N ARG A 139 -32.40 21.99 15.17
CA ARG A 139 -33.35 23.09 15.24
C ARG A 139 -33.93 23.12 16.66
N LEU A 140 -33.66 24.21 17.37
CA LEU A 140 -34.48 24.65 18.50
C LEU A 140 -35.90 25.00 18.01
#